data_AF-A0A2P7MV50-F1
#
_entry.id   AF-A0A2P7MV50-F1
#
_cell.length_a   1.000
_cell.length_b   1.000
_cell.length_c   1.000
_cell.angle_alpha   90.00
_cell.angle_beta   90.00
_cell.angle_gamma   90.00
#
_symmetry.space_group_name_H-M   'P 1'
#
loop_
_entity.id
_entity.type
_entity.pdbx_description
1 polymer ?
#
loop_
_entity_poly.entity_id
_entity_poly.type
_entity_poly.pdbx_seq_one_letter_code
_entity_poly.pdbx_strand_id
1 'polypeptide(L)'
;MASPPGSRYQQTGFQERVAQARAALESWAANPWRRLALLLIVLLISFSIGGAVGSITGTLAKLDPVGALICVAAIELAIRARGPLIRRGGDALVLQLLDMARIGLLYGLLLDGFKLL
;
A
#
# COMPACT_ATOMS: atom_id res chain seq x y z
N MET A 1 15.93 14.86 42.05
CA MET A 1 16.48 14.14 40.89
C MET A 1 15.50 14.33 39.75
N ALA A 2 15.76 15.30 38.87
CA ALA A 2 14.82 15.71 37.82
C ALA A 2 14.98 14.83 36.58
N SER A 3 13.91 14.19 36.13
CA SER A 3 13.87 13.45 34.86
C SER A 3 13.96 14.43 33.69
N PRO A 4 14.74 14.14 32.64
CA PRO A 4 14.84 15.03 31.49
C PRO A 4 13.51 15.06 30.72
N PRO A 5 13.05 16.24 30.23
CA PRO A 5 11.91 16.30 29.33
C PRO A 5 12.31 15.61 28.03
N GLY A 6 11.68 14.46 27.76
CA GLY A 6 11.85 13.74 26.51
C GLY A 6 11.60 14.67 25.32
N SER A 7 12.60 14.78 24.45
CA SER A 7 12.58 15.58 23.22
C SER A 7 11.25 15.41 22.49
N ARG A 8 10.42 16.46 22.51
CA ARG A 8 9.24 16.56 21.64
C ARG A 8 9.76 16.66 20.22
N TYR A 9 9.75 15.54 19.51
CA TYR A 9 10.07 15.46 18.09
C TYR A 9 9.42 16.64 17.36
N GLN A 10 10.24 17.44 16.70
CA GLN A 10 9.81 18.61 15.94
C GLN A 10 8.97 18.11 14.76
N GLN A 11 7.65 18.11 14.92
CA GLN A 11 6.73 17.74 13.86
C GLN A 11 6.82 18.82 12.79
N THR A 12 7.26 18.43 11.60
CA THR A 12 7.30 19.34 10.46
C THR A 12 5.86 19.62 10.02
N GLY A 13 5.54 20.84 9.55
CA GLY A 13 4.17 21.17 9.13
C GLY A 13 3.58 20.22 8.06
N PHE A 14 4.44 19.49 7.34
CA PHE A 14 4.04 18.38 6.49
C PHE A 14 3.47 17.18 7.26
N GLN A 15 4.09 16.79 8.38
CA GLN A 15 3.61 15.69 9.23
C GLN A 15 2.23 16.01 9.82
N GLU A 16 2.00 17.24 10.27
CA GLU A 16 0.69 17.65 10.76
C GLU A 16 -0.38 17.58 9.66
N ARG A 17 -0.07 18.06 8.45
CA ARG A 17 -0.99 17.98 7.30
C ARG A 17 -1.29 16.53 6.90
N VAL A 18 -0.28 15.66 6.91
CA VAL A 18 -0.46 14.23 6.62
C VAL A 18 -1.30 13.55 7.69
N ALA A 19 -1.10 13.89 8.97
CA ALA A 19 -1.89 13.34 10.07
C ALA A 19 -3.36 13.81 10.00
N GLN A 20 -3.60 15.08 9.68
CA GLN A 20 -4.95 15.63 9.48
C GLN A 20 -5.65 14.98 8.28
N ALA A 21 -4.95 14.82 7.16
CA ALA A 21 -5.49 14.16 5.97
C ALA A 21 -5.87 12.70 6.26
N ARG A 22 -5.06 11.98 7.03
CA ARG A 22 -5.38 10.61 7.48
C ARG A 22 -6.63 10.57 8.35
N ALA A 23 -6.71 11.43 9.37
CA ALA A 23 -7.88 11.50 10.24
C ALA A 23 -9.17 11.89 9.50
N ALA A 24 -9.07 12.79 8.51
CA ALA A 24 -10.18 13.14 7.64
C ALA A 24 -10.61 11.95 6.75
N LEU A 25 -9.66 11.18 6.23
CA LEU A 25 -9.95 10.00 5.43
C LEU A 25 -10.62 8.90 6.27
N GLU A 26 -10.14 8.68 7.49
CA GLU A 26 -10.74 7.71 8.43
C GLU A 26 -12.16 8.09 8.83
N SER A 27 -12.40 9.36 9.15
CA SER A 27 -13.75 9.84 9.46
C SER A 27 -14.69 9.78 8.25
N TRP A 28 -14.20 10.08 7.04
CA TRP A 28 -14.96 9.92 5.81
C TRP A 28 -15.30 8.45 5.50
N ALA A 29 -14.37 7.54 5.79
CA ALA A 29 -14.51 6.11 5.62
C ALA A 29 -15.14 5.39 6.83
N ALA A 30 -15.66 6.13 7.81
CA ALA A 30 -16.47 5.56 8.87
C ALA A 30 -17.77 4.94 8.33
N ASN A 31 -18.27 5.42 7.18
CA ASN A 31 -19.41 4.81 6.50
C ASN A 31 -18.98 3.51 5.77
N PRO A 32 -19.58 2.34 6.10
CA PRO A 32 -19.18 1.04 5.54
C PRO A 32 -19.22 0.99 4.01
N TRP A 33 -20.18 1.66 3.36
CA TRP A 33 -20.28 1.71 1.90
C TRP A 33 -19.12 2.48 1.24
N ARG A 34 -18.69 3.58 1.86
CA ARG A 34 -17.56 4.39 1.36
C ARG A 34 -16.23 3.66 1.57
N ARG A 35 -16.09 3.00 2.71
CA ARG A 35 -14.94 2.14 3.00
C ARG A 35 -14.82 1.02 1.98
N LEU A 36 -15.91 0.33 1.66
CA LEU A 36 -15.91 -0.75 0.66
C LEU A 36 -15.55 -0.22 -0.74
N ALA A 37 -16.13 0.91 -1.15
CA ALA A 37 -15.79 1.54 -2.43
C ALA A 37 -14.30 1.92 -2.51
N LEU A 38 -13.74 2.49 -1.45
CA LEU A 38 -12.33 2.85 -1.37
C LEU A 38 -11.42 1.61 -1.46
N LEU A 39 -11.77 0.54 -0.75
CA LEU A 39 -11.05 -0.75 -0.83
C LEU A 39 -11.10 -1.33 -2.25
N LEU A 40 -12.26 -1.27 -2.89
CA LEU A 40 -12.45 -1.72 -4.27
C LEU A 40 -11.60 -0.90 -5.25
N ILE A 41 -11.57 0.42 -5.12
CA ILE A 41 -10.75 1.30 -5.97
C ILE A 41 -9.26 0.95 -5.83
N VAL A 42 -8.77 0.81 -4.60
CA VAL A 42 -7.37 0.44 -4.33
C VAL A 42 -7.03 -0.93 -4.91
N LEU A 43 -7.95 -1.90 -4.77
CA LEU A 43 -7.84 -3.22 -5.38
C LEU A 43 -7.71 -3.12 -6.90
N LEU A 44 -8.62 -2.41 -7.58
CA LEU A 44 -8.64 -2.29 -9.04
C LEU A 44 -7.40 -1.56 -9.57
N ILE A 45 -6.99 -0.45 -8.94
CA ILE A 45 -5.79 0.29 -9.36
C ILE A 45 -4.56 -0.61 -9.24
N SER A 46 -4.41 -1.31 -8.11
CA SER A 46 -3.25 -2.19 -7.89
C SER A 46 -3.26 -3.38 -8.84
N PHE A 47 -4.44 -3.91 -9.16
CA PHE A 47 -4.61 -4.95 -10.17
C PHE A 47 -4.23 -4.49 -11.58
N SER A 48 -4.68 -3.29 -12.00
CA SER A 48 -4.28 -2.71 -13.28
C SER A 48 -2.77 -2.47 -13.37
N ILE A 49 -2.14 -2.02 -12.28
CA ILE A 49 -0.68 -1.86 -12.24
C ILE A 49 0.02 -3.22 -12.38
N GLY A 50 -0.43 -4.24 -11.64
CA GLY A 50 0.13 -5.60 -11.73
C GLY A 50 0.05 -6.17 -13.16
N GLY A 51 -1.09 -5.99 -13.83
CA GLY A 51 -1.27 -6.40 -15.23
C GLY A 51 -0.42 -5.58 -16.21
N ALA A 52 -0.28 -4.26 -16.00
CA ALA A 52 0.58 -3.43 -16.84
C ALA A 52 2.06 -3.87 -16.74
N VAL A 53 2.52 -4.22 -15.54
CA VAL A 53 3.88 -4.76 -15.32
C VAL A 53 4.07 -6.09 -16.03
N GLY A 54 3.08 -7.00 -15.95
CA GLY A 54 3.09 -8.27 -16.69
C GLY A 54 3.24 -8.06 -18.19
N SER A 55 2.43 -7.15 -18.75
CA SER A 55 2.40 -6.88 -20.19
C SER A 55 3.71 -6.28 -20.70
N ILE A 56 4.29 -5.34 -19.95
CA ILE A 56 5.59 -4.74 -20.25
C ILE A 56 6.70 -5.80 -20.19
N THR A 57 6.63 -6.72 -19.23
CA THR A 57 7.65 -7.77 -19.07
C THR A 57 7.56 -8.82 -20.17
N GLY A 58 6.34 -9.26 -20.52
CA GLY A 58 6.08 -10.24 -21.57
C GLY A 58 6.43 -9.76 -22.98
N THR A 59 6.24 -8.46 -23.26
CA THR A 59 6.56 -7.89 -24.57
C THR A 59 8.06 -7.67 -24.80
N LEU A 60 8.86 -7.47 -23.75
CA LEU A 60 10.27 -7.08 -23.91
C LEU A 60 11.30 -8.20 -23.72
N ALA A 61 10.92 -9.39 -23.21
CA ALA A 61 11.75 -10.60 -23.02
C ALA A 61 13.14 -10.45 -22.34
N LYS A 62 13.57 -9.22 -22.04
CA LYS A 62 14.85 -8.81 -21.44
C LYS A 62 14.67 -8.12 -20.09
N LEU A 63 13.42 -7.92 -19.64
CA LEU A 63 13.06 -7.21 -18.40
C LEU A 63 12.91 -8.14 -17.18
N ASP A 64 13.35 -9.39 -17.27
CA ASP A 64 13.29 -10.36 -16.16
C ASP A 64 13.82 -9.80 -14.81
N PRO A 65 14.93 -9.04 -14.77
CA PRO A 65 15.40 -8.42 -13.52
C PRO A 65 14.50 -7.27 -13.02
N VAL A 66 13.85 -6.55 -13.93
CA VAL A 66 13.01 -5.38 -13.59
C VAL A 66 11.66 -5.83 -13.06
N GLY A 67 11.05 -6.87 -13.66
CA GLY A 67 9.87 -7.53 -13.12
C GLY A 67 10.13 -8.09 -11.73
N ALA A 68 11.26 -8.79 -11.56
CA ALA A 68 11.69 -9.30 -10.25
C ALA A 68 11.89 -8.18 -9.22
N LEU A 69 12.55 -7.07 -9.60
CA LEU A 69 12.76 -5.90 -8.73
C LEU A 69 11.43 -5.27 -8.31
N ILE A 70 10.47 -5.11 -9.23
CA ILE A 70 9.15 -4.55 -8.93
C ILE A 70 8.38 -5.45 -7.96
N CYS A 71 8.40 -6.77 -8.18
CA CYS A 71 7.77 -7.74 -7.27
C CYS A 71 8.38 -7.69 -5.87
N VAL A 72 9.71 -7.74 -5.79
CA VAL A 72 10.44 -7.67 -4.52
C VAL A 72 10.17 -6.34 -3.83
N ALA A 73 10.25 -5.22 -4.54
CA ALA A 73 9.95 -3.91 -4.00
C ALA A 73 8.51 -3.82 -3.48
N ALA A 74 7.52 -4.32 -4.23
CA ALA A 74 6.12 -4.33 -3.80
C ALA A 74 5.91 -5.18 -2.53
N ILE A 75 6.53 -6.36 -2.46
CA ILE A 75 6.47 -7.26 -1.30
C ILE A 75 7.17 -6.63 -0.09
N GLU A 76 8.37 -6.10 -0.29
CA GLU A 76 9.18 -5.43 0.74
C GLU A 76 8.41 -4.23 1.33
N LEU A 77 7.80 -3.42 0.47
CA LEU A 77 7.02 -2.26 0.88
C LEU A 77 5.76 -2.69 1.64
N ALA A 78 5.10 -3.77 1.22
CA ALA A 78 3.96 -4.34 1.95
C ALA A 78 4.37 -4.87 3.34
N ILE A 79 5.48 -5.61 3.44
CA ILE A 79 5.97 -6.16 4.73
C ILE A 79 6.41 -5.02 5.67
N ARG A 80 7.18 -4.05 5.13
CA ARG A 80 7.73 -2.94 5.89
C ARG A 80 6.67 -1.94 6.34
N ALA A 81 5.59 -1.79 5.57
CA ALA A 81 4.43 -1.01 5.98
C ALA A 81 3.58 -1.75 7.03
N ARG A 82 3.50 -3.10 6.99
CA ARG A 82 2.71 -3.90 7.96
C ARG A 82 3.26 -3.83 9.39
N GLY A 83 4.58 -3.95 9.56
CA GLY A 83 5.24 -3.97 10.87
C GLY A 83 4.87 -2.80 11.81
N PRO A 84 5.03 -1.53 11.42
CA PRO A 84 4.66 -0.38 12.25
C PRO A 84 3.15 -0.21 12.40
N LEU A 85 2.35 -0.68 11.43
CA LEU A 85 0.89 -0.54 11.46
C LEU A 85 0.23 -1.52 12.44
N ILE A 86 0.69 -2.77 12.48
CA ILE A 86 0.24 -3.77 13.45
C ILE A 86 0.61 -3.35 14.88
N ARG A 87 1.82 -2.81 15.07
CA ARG A 87 2.28 -2.32 16.39
C ARG A 87 1.51 -1.10 16.90
N ARG A 88 0.90 -0.31 16.01
CA ARG A 88 0.15 0.91 16.37
C ARG A 88 -1.31 0.67 16.70
N GLY A 89 -1.87 -0.50 16.39
CA GLY A 89 -3.22 -0.93 16.81
C GLY A 89 -4.42 -0.09 16.35
N GLY A 90 -4.22 1.11 15.79
CA GLY A 90 -5.29 2.07 15.46
C GLY A 90 -5.65 2.19 13.97
N ASP A 91 -4.72 1.92 13.04
CA ASP A 91 -4.88 2.21 11.60
C ASP A 91 -5.54 1.01 10.84
N ALA A 92 -6.71 0.56 11.31
CA ALA A 92 -7.41 -0.59 10.71
C ALA A 92 -7.75 -0.38 9.22
N LEU A 93 -8.04 0.87 8.83
CA LEU A 93 -8.32 1.22 7.44
C LEU A 93 -7.08 1.10 6.56
N VAL A 94 -5.95 1.69 6.98
CA VAL A 94 -4.70 1.66 6.22
C VAL A 94 -4.21 0.22 6.04
N LEU A 95 -4.39 -0.63 7.05
CA LEU A 95 -4.06 -2.05 6.96
C LEU A 95 -4.89 -2.77 5.90
N GLN A 96 -6.19 -2.47 5.82
CA GLN A 96 -7.07 -3.05 4.81
C GLN A 96 -6.78 -2.54 3.40
N LEU A 97 -6.43 -1.25 3.23
CA LEU A 97 -5.96 -0.74 1.94
C LEU A 97 -4.69 -1.48 1.50
N LEU A 98 -3.76 -1.68 2.42
CA LEU A 98 -2.49 -2.36 2.12
C LEU A 98 -2.73 -3.82 1.72
N ASP A 99 -3.63 -4.52 2.44
CA ASP A 99 -4.00 -5.89 2.12
C ASP A 99 -4.73 -5.96 0.75
N MET A 100 -5.66 -5.04 0.45
CA MET A 100 -6.32 -4.97 -0.87
C MET A 100 -5.34 -4.64 -2.00
N ALA A 101 -4.42 -3.70 -1.78
CA ALA A 101 -3.40 -3.34 -2.77
C ALA A 101 -2.50 -4.54 -3.08
N ARG A 102 -2.06 -5.26 -2.04
CA ARG A 102 -1.25 -6.47 -2.18
C ARG A 102 -1.98 -7.54 -2.97
N ILE A 103 -3.24 -7.82 -2.63
CA ILE A 103 -4.07 -8.80 -3.34
C ILE A 103 -4.22 -8.40 -4.81
N GLY A 104 -4.62 -7.15 -5.09
CA GLY A 104 -4.80 -6.65 -6.45
C GLY A 104 -3.54 -6.81 -7.29
N LEU A 105 -2.40 -6.37 -6.78
CA LEU A 105 -1.12 -6.43 -7.49
C LEU A 105 -0.70 -7.88 -7.78
N LEU A 106 -0.78 -8.77 -6.79
CA LEU A 106 -0.45 -10.19 -6.96
C LEU A 106 -1.33 -10.84 -8.02
N TYR A 107 -2.66 -10.67 -7.93
CA TYR A 107 -3.59 -11.28 -8.89
C TYR A 107 -3.47 -10.68 -10.29
N GLY A 108 -3.23 -9.38 -10.41
CA GLY A 108 -3.02 -8.72 -11.70
C GLY A 108 -1.80 -9.24 -12.43
N LEU A 109 -0.69 -9.41 -11.70
CA LEU A 109 0.54 -9.97 -12.24
C LEU A 109 0.39 -11.46 -12.58
N LEU A 110 -0.21 -12.26 -11.68
CA LEU A 110 -0.37 -13.70 -11.87
C LEU A 110 -1.24 -14.00 -13.10
N LEU A 111 -2.34 -13.27 -13.25
CA LEU A 111 -3.27 -13.44 -14.36
C LEU A 111 -2.56 -13.19 -15.70
N ASP A 112 -1.75 -12.15 -15.78
CA ASP A 112 -1.01 -11.84 -17.01
C ASP A 112 0.10 -12.86 -17.28
N GLY A 113 0.78 -13.34 -16.23
CA GLY A 113 1.72 -14.45 -16.33
C GLY A 113 1.07 -15.74 -16.86
N PHE A 114 -0.16 -16.05 -16.46
CA PHE A 114 -0.92 -17.18 -17.01
C PHE A 114 -1.39 -16.97 -18.45
N LYS A 115 -1.64 -15.72 -18.88
CA LYS A 115 -2.00 -15.43 -20.28
C LYS A 115 -0.85 -15.60 -21.25
N LEU A 116 0.38 -15.45 -20.76
CA LEU A 116 1.61 -15.54 -21.55
C LEU A 116 2.16 -16.97 -21.64
N LEU A 117 1.56 -17.92 -20.91
CA LEU A 117 1.84 -19.36 -20.91
C LEU A 117 0.93 -20.09 -21.91
#